data_AF-A0A3L7Q6N6-F1
#
_entry.id   AF-A0A3L7Q6N6-F1
#
_cell.length_a   1.000
_cell.length_b   1.000
_cell.length_c   1.000
_cell.angle_alpha   90.00
_cell.angle_beta   90.00
_cell.angle_gamma   90.00
#
_symmetry.space_group_name_H-M   'P 1'
#
loop_
_entity.id
_entity.type
_entity.pdbx_description
1 polymer ?
#
loop_
_entity_poly.entity_id
_entity_poly.type
_entity_poly.pdbx_seq_one_letter_code
_entity_poly.pdbx_strand_id
1 'polypeptide(L)'
;MLFLVVVTGSMPYTTAIAENMRFLPGDVFFHGTLSRKMIQDARDSGVITIDYTSPTPGSFSGHAGYSRLKLVCENEKYLDSIDAAYTRIRLNSPRLQRVVKKAIYGDRVITIRREEIVEEESNPLSIFVYNKATDIMTTRIGIKYNETWKQEFRRFSDRAKGPPALDEFVKSHQAISESWSRAEEVPALSALLPMADPLKGKSIDEPITCQAANCMAVVTSDVNYDDIYNRTNGVIIFTISVDGVEEYVGTKGQWERQEKFDIVQESE
;
A
#
# COMPACT_ATOMS: atom_id res chain seq x y z
N MET A 1 37.68 3.62 -53.74
CA MET A 1 37.99 3.01 -52.43
C MET A 1 37.39 3.90 -51.37
N LEU A 2 36.23 3.50 -50.83
CA LEU A 2 35.44 4.28 -49.87
C LEU A 2 35.77 3.76 -48.47
N PHE A 3 36.25 4.61 -47.57
CA PHE A 3 36.43 4.24 -46.16
C PHE A 3 35.12 4.50 -45.40
N LEU A 4 34.51 3.44 -44.91
CA LEU A 4 33.41 3.51 -43.94
C LEU A 4 34.02 3.67 -42.54
N VAL A 5 33.84 4.83 -41.91
CA VAL A 5 34.17 5.02 -40.50
C VAL A 5 32.93 4.69 -39.69
N VAL A 6 32.95 3.53 -39.01
CA VAL A 6 31.91 3.18 -38.03
C VAL A 6 32.32 3.80 -36.70
N VAL A 7 31.64 4.88 -36.31
CA VAL A 7 31.75 5.45 -34.98
C VAL A 7 30.86 4.63 -34.06
N THR A 8 31.42 3.67 -33.33
CA THR A 8 30.72 2.99 -32.23
C THR A 8 30.71 3.92 -31.02
N GLY A 9 29.74 4.83 -31.00
CA GLY A 9 29.41 5.58 -29.81
C GLY A 9 28.84 4.63 -28.76
N SER A 10 29.68 4.19 -27.82
CA SER A 10 29.21 3.58 -26.58
C SER A 10 28.49 4.66 -25.77
N MET A 11 27.17 4.77 -25.92
CA MET A 11 26.37 5.48 -24.92
C MET A 11 26.61 4.78 -23.58
N PRO A 12 27.02 5.49 -22.52
CA PRO A 12 27.00 4.92 -21.20
C PRO A 12 25.53 4.65 -20.86
N TYR A 13 25.14 3.37 -20.88
CA TYR A 13 23.91 2.92 -20.27
C TYR A 13 24.04 3.23 -18.77
N THR A 14 23.51 4.36 -18.32
CA THR A 14 23.15 4.54 -16.92
C THR A 14 22.03 3.54 -16.66
N THR A 15 22.38 2.39 -16.10
CA THR A 15 21.39 1.49 -15.53
C THR A 15 20.61 2.32 -14.50
N ALA A 16 19.32 2.53 -14.75
CA ALA A 16 18.44 3.09 -13.73
C ALA A 16 18.42 2.08 -12.58
N ILE A 17 19.09 2.44 -11.48
CA ILE A 17 19.21 1.62 -10.28
C ILE A 17 17.92 1.83 -9.48
N ALA A 18 16.87 1.06 -9.76
CA ALA A 18 15.58 1.19 -9.09
C ALA A 18 15.43 0.13 -7.99
N GLU A 19 15.66 0.48 -6.73
CA GLU A 19 15.25 -0.36 -5.61
C GLU A 19 13.74 -0.21 -5.36
N ASN A 20 13.05 -1.32 -5.10
CA ASN A 20 11.64 -1.29 -4.72
C ASN A 20 11.53 -0.83 -3.27
N MET A 21 11.16 0.43 -3.07
CA MET A 21 10.90 0.94 -1.73
C MET A 21 9.56 0.40 -1.22
N ARG A 22 9.63 -0.27 -0.08
CA ARG A 22 8.48 -0.65 0.74
C ARG A 22 8.14 0.50 1.68
N PHE A 23 7.45 0.21 2.77
CA PHE A 23 7.24 1.20 3.83
C PHE A 23 8.57 1.57 4.48
N LEU A 24 8.87 2.86 4.51
CA LEU A 24 10.01 3.41 5.27
C LEU A 24 9.50 4.09 6.55
N PRO A 25 10.26 4.03 7.65
CA PRO A 25 10.00 4.90 8.78
C PRO A 25 9.89 6.36 8.32
N GLY A 26 8.90 7.08 8.83
CA GLY A 26 8.58 8.43 8.37
C GLY A 26 7.48 8.51 7.32
N ASP A 27 7.13 7.41 6.63
CA ASP A 27 5.98 7.40 5.72
C ASP A 27 4.68 7.61 6.51
N VAL A 28 3.81 8.48 5.99
CA VAL A 28 2.51 8.83 6.59
C VAL A 28 1.49 7.70 6.57
N PHE A 29 1.64 6.74 5.65
CA PHE A 29 0.75 5.59 5.53
C PHE A 29 1.49 4.30 5.17
N PHE A 30 0.86 3.18 5.48
CA PHE A 30 1.19 1.88 4.92
C PHE A 30 0.14 1.50 3.87
N HIS A 31 0.56 1.04 2.69
CA HIS A 31 -0.36 0.65 1.62
C HIS A 31 -0.24 -0.83 1.28
N GLY A 32 -1.39 -1.46 1.03
CA GLY A 32 -1.46 -2.82 0.53
C GLY A 32 -2.81 -3.12 -0.09
N THR A 33 -3.21 -4.38 0.00
CA THR A 33 -4.52 -4.82 -0.51
C THR A 33 -5.34 -5.47 0.60
N LEU A 34 -6.66 -5.44 0.42
CA LEU A 34 -7.65 -6.01 1.34
C LEU A 34 -8.55 -6.98 0.56
N SER A 35 -8.67 -8.19 1.08
CA SER A 35 -9.52 -9.25 0.52
C SER A 35 -10.55 -9.75 1.54
N ARG A 36 -11.62 -10.40 1.08
CA ARG A 36 -12.62 -11.00 2.00
C ARG A 36 -11.97 -12.03 2.93
N LYS A 37 -11.02 -12.81 2.42
CA LYS A 37 -10.30 -13.82 3.20
C LYS A 37 -9.54 -13.18 4.37
N MET A 38 -8.85 -12.06 4.13
CA MET A 38 -8.14 -11.35 5.20
C MET A 38 -9.08 -10.88 6.32
N ILE A 39 -10.27 -10.39 5.96
CA ILE A 39 -11.27 -9.95 6.95
C ILE A 39 -11.79 -11.16 7.74
N GLN A 40 -12.05 -12.29 7.07
CA GLN A 40 -12.48 -13.53 7.72
C GLN A 40 -11.41 -14.09 8.67
N ASP A 41 -10.17 -14.22 8.21
CA ASP A 41 -9.05 -14.70 9.03
C ASP A 41 -8.80 -13.77 10.24
N ALA A 42 -9.08 -12.47 10.10
CA ALA A 42 -8.98 -11.50 11.18
C ALA A 42 -10.10 -11.60 12.22
N ARG A 43 -11.28 -12.17 11.88
CA ARG A 43 -12.33 -12.45 12.87
C ARG A 43 -11.88 -13.49 13.90
N ASP A 44 -11.12 -14.48 13.45
CA ASP A 44 -10.61 -15.53 14.34
C ASP A 44 -9.35 -15.08 15.09
N SER A 45 -8.47 -14.35 14.42
CA SER A 45 -7.14 -14.00 14.95
C SER A 45 -7.06 -12.63 15.63
N GLY A 46 -8.04 -11.75 15.41
CA GLY A 46 -8.00 -10.35 15.83
C GLY A 46 -6.95 -9.52 15.10
N VAL A 47 -6.36 -9.99 13.99
CA VAL A 47 -5.27 -9.29 13.29
C VAL A 47 -5.46 -9.34 11.78
N ILE A 48 -5.39 -8.18 11.12
CA ILE A 48 -5.25 -8.09 9.66
C ILE A 48 -3.76 -7.95 9.33
N THR A 49 -3.22 -8.91 8.57
CA THR A 49 -1.85 -8.81 8.04
C THR A 49 -1.89 -8.28 6.62
N ILE A 50 -1.24 -7.14 6.37
CA ILE A 50 -1.24 -6.45 5.08
C ILE A 50 0.18 -6.52 4.49
N ASP A 51 0.29 -7.10 3.30
CA ASP A 51 1.54 -7.07 2.53
C ASP A 51 1.64 -5.75 1.77
N TYR A 52 2.82 -5.13 1.83
CA TYR A 52 3.07 -3.84 1.21
C TYR A 52 2.98 -3.95 -0.31
N THR A 53 2.12 -3.14 -0.92
CA THR A 53 2.00 -3.06 -2.38
C THR A 53 2.69 -1.80 -2.88
N SER A 54 3.79 -1.97 -3.64
CA SER A 54 4.55 -0.85 -4.22
C SER A 54 3.81 -0.26 -5.44
N PRO A 55 3.91 1.05 -5.67
CA PRO A 55 3.37 1.69 -6.87
C PRO A 55 4.12 1.33 -8.15
N THR A 56 5.32 0.75 -8.05
CA THR A 56 6.12 0.32 -9.21
C THR A 56 6.36 -1.20 -9.16
N PRO A 57 5.39 -2.04 -9.59
CA PRO A 57 5.57 -3.48 -9.59
C PRO A 57 6.66 -3.90 -10.59
N GLY A 58 7.57 -4.79 -10.17
CA GLY A 58 8.44 -5.53 -11.09
C GLY A 58 9.87 -5.04 -11.27
N SER A 59 10.43 -4.19 -10.39
CA SER A 59 11.89 -3.96 -10.43
C SER A 59 12.65 -5.16 -9.85
N PHE A 60 13.65 -5.66 -10.57
CA PHE A 60 14.48 -6.81 -10.17
C PHE A 60 15.68 -6.42 -9.29
N SER A 61 15.72 -5.20 -8.76
CA SER A 61 16.78 -4.72 -7.88
C SER A 61 16.25 -4.38 -6.51
N GLY A 62 16.95 -4.87 -5.47
CA GLY A 62 16.94 -4.49 -4.05
C GLY A 62 15.61 -4.08 -3.41
N HIS A 63 15.30 -4.64 -2.24
CA HIS A 63 14.14 -4.20 -1.47
C HIS A 63 14.60 -3.37 -0.28
N ALA A 64 13.95 -2.22 -0.05
CA ALA A 64 14.25 -1.34 1.07
C ALA A 64 12.98 -1.09 1.89
N GLY A 65 13.05 -1.23 3.22
CA GLY A 65 11.92 -1.00 4.13
C GLY A 65 11.18 -2.25 4.59
N TYR A 66 10.02 -2.04 5.21
CA TYR A 66 9.19 -3.08 5.81
C TYR A 66 8.14 -3.60 4.84
N SER A 67 8.09 -4.91 4.66
CA SER A 67 7.19 -5.54 3.69
C SER A 67 5.79 -5.80 4.22
N ARG A 68 5.57 -5.77 5.54
CA ARG A 68 4.31 -6.21 6.15
C ARG A 68 3.89 -5.31 7.31
N LEU A 69 2.59 -5.14 7.44
CA LEU A 69 1.93 -4.50 8.57
C LEU A 69 1.00 -5.52 9.25
N LYS A 70 1.06 -5.60 10.57
CA LYS A 70 0.02 -6.19 11.41
C LYS A 70 -0.85 -5.08 11.97
N LEU A 71 -2.12 -5.06 11.57
CA LEU A 71 -3.13 -4.20 12.13
C LEU A 71 -3.92 -5.01 13.18
N VAL A 72 -3.68 -4.71 14.46
CA VAL A 72 -4.29 -5.42 15.58
C VAL A 72 -5.69 -4.83 15.83
N CYS A 73 -6.70 -5.66 15.66
CA CYS A 73 -8.11 -5.32 15.75
C CYS A 73 -8.71 -5.91 17.03
N GLU A 74 -8.35 -5.36 18.19
CA GLU A 74 -8.86 -5.83 19.50
C GLU A 74 -10.39 -5.59 19.67
N ASN A 75 -10.97 -4.73 18.85
CA ASN A 75 -12.37 -4.35 18.90
C ASN A 75 -13.10 -4.89 17.67
N GLU A 76 -14.09 -5.75 17.89
CA GLU A 76 -14.95 -6.29 16.82
C GLU A 76 -15.62 -5.20 15.99
N LYS A 77 -15.90 -4.01 16.56
CA LYS A 77 -16.48 -2.89 15.82
C LYS A 77 -15.60 -2.43 14.65
N TYR A 78 -14.28 -2.53 14.77
CA TYR A 78 -13.39 -2.21 13.66
C TYR A 78 -13.54 -3.24 12.54
N LEU A 79 -13.65 -4.53 12.90
CA LEU A 79 -13.87 -5.62 11.97
C LEU A 79 -15.28 -5.55 11.33
N ASP A 80 -16.29 -5.11 12.06
CA ASP A 80 -17.64 -4.84 11.52
C ASP A 80 -17.61 -3.67 10.54
N SER A 81 -16.88 -2.61 10.88
CA SER A 81 -16.74 -1.43 10.02
C SER A 81 -16.01 -1.76 8.72
N ILE A 82 -14.90 -2.51 8.79
CA ILE A 82 -14.19 -2.93 7.58
C ILE A 82 -15.02 -3.91 6.75
N ASP A 83 -15.80 -4.79 7.37
CA ASP A 83 -16.67 -5.72 6.65
C ASP A 83 -17.82 -5.01 5.95
N ALA A 84 -18.43 -4.02 6.62
CA ALA A 84 -19.48 -3.19 6.06
C ALA A 84 -18.97 -2.35 4.88
N ALA A 85 -17.81 -1.70 5.03
CA ALA A 85 -17.17 -0.96 3.95
C ALA A 85 -16.82 -1.87 2.76
N TYR A 86 -16.23 -3.04 3.04
CA TYR A 86 -15.91 -4.03 2.02
C TYR A 86 -17.17 -4.46 1.25
N THR A 87 -18.22 -4.84 1.96
CA THR A 87 -19.50 -5.27 1.37
C THR A 87 -20.12 -4.16 0.52
N ARG A 88 -20.11 -2.93 1.04
CA ARG A 88 -20.61 -1.74 0.34
C ARG A 88 -19.88 -1.48 -0.98
N ILE A 89 -18.55 -1.55 -0.98
CA ILE A 89 -17.74 -1.42 -2.20
C ILE A 89 -18.08 -2.53 -3.21
N ARG A 90 -18.30 -3.75 -2.72
CA ARG A 90 -18.60 -4.91 -3.57
C ARG A 90 -19.98 -4.88 -4.23
N LEU A 91 -20.90 -4.04 -3.78
CA LEU A 91 -22.16 -3.80 -4.50
C LEU A 91 -21.94 -3.18 -5.88
N ASN A 92 -20.91 -2.34 -6.02
CA ASN A 92 -20.59 -1.64 -7.27
C ASN A 92 -19.38 -2.24 -8.00
N SER A 93 -18.52 -2.98 -7.29
CA SER A 93 -17.35 -3.66 -7.85
C SER A 93 -17.31 -5.13 -7.39
N PRO A 94 -18.08 -6.03 -8.04
CA PRO A 94 -18.20 -7.42 -7.63
C PRO A 94 -16.85 -8.13 -7.52
N ARG A 95 -16.79 -9.12 -6.62
CA ARG A 95 -15.58 -9.93 -6.41
C ARG A 95 -15.31 -10.78 -7.64
N LEU A 96 -14.06 -10.78 -8.07
CA LEU A 96 -13.54 -11.70 -9.07
C LEU A 96 -12.63 -12.70 -8.35
N GLN A 97 -12.90 -13.98 -8.53
CA GLN A 97 -12.07 -15.05 -8.03
C GLN A 97 -11.26 -15.63 -9.19
N ARG A 98 -10.00 -15.97 -8.93
CA ARG A 98 -9.19 -16.80 -9.81
C ARG A 98 -8.74 -18.05 -9.08
N VAL A 99 -8.64 -19.12 -9.85
CA VAL A 99 -8.02 -20.37 -9.39
C VAL A 99 -6.53 -20.28 -9.69
N VAL A 100 -5.71 -20.29 -8.65
CA VAL A 100 -4.24 -20.31 -8.77
C VAL A 100 -3.74 -21.68 -8.40
N LYS A 101 -2.87 -22.24 -9.23
CA LYS A 101 -2.09 -23.44 -8.90
C LYS A 101 -0.81 -23.02 -8.19
N LYS A 102 -0.71 -23.25 -6.88
CA LYS A 102 0.53 -23.00 -6.14
C LYS A 102 1.45 -24.21 -6.21
N ALA A 103 2.68 -23.99 -6.64
CA ALA A 103 3.75 -24.98 -6.53
C ALA A 103 4.36 -24.88 -5.12
N ILE A 104 4.27 -25.95 -4.35
CA ILE A 104 4.95 -26.05 -3.05
C ILE A 104 6.39 -26.50 -3.29
N TYR A 105 7.35 -25.62 -2.99
CA TYR A 105 8.78 -25.92 -3.09
C TYR A 105 9.28 -26.57 -1.80
N GLY A 106 10.00 -27.69 -1.92
CA GLY A 106 10.73 -28.30 -0.80
C GLY A 106 12.11 -27.67 -0.61
N ASP A 107 12.61 -27.69 0.62
CA ASP A 107 13.74 -26.87 1.08
C ASP A 107 15.05 -26.95 0.27
N ARG A 108 15.29 -27.97 -0.57
CA ARG A 108 16.58 -28.10 -1.29
C ARG A 108 16.53 -28.70 -2.69
N VAL A 109 15.37 -29.01 -3.25
CA VAL A 109 15.23 -29.46 -4.65
C VAL A 109 13.89 -28.97 -5.15
N ILE A 110 13.83 -28.43 -6.37
CA ILE A 110 12.56 -28.10 -7.05
C ILE A 110 11.83 -29.42 -7.30
N THR A 111 11.15 -29.93 -6.29
CA THR A 111 10.21 -31.04 -6.40
C THR A 111 8.84 -30.43 -6.20
N ILE A 112 8.08 -30.26 -7.28
CA ILE A 112 6.68 -29.82 -7.22
C ILE A 112 5.93 -30.93 -6.48
N ARG A 113 5.68 -30.75 -5.18
CA ARG A 113 5.16 -31.82 -4.33
C ARG A 113 3.63 -31.96 -4.34
N ARG A 114 2.90 -30.90 -4.69
CA ARG A 114 1.45 -30.87 -4.87
C ARG A 114 1.07 -29.57 -5.55
N GLU A 115 0.13 -29.63 -6.49
CA GLU A 115 -0.60 -28.46 -6.97
C GLU A 115 -1.76 -28.23 -6.00
N GLU A 116 -1.73 -27.12 -5.27
CA GLU A 116 -2.90 -26.67 -4.52
C GLU A 116 -3.70 -25.72 -5.40
N ILE A 117 -4.99 -26.03 -5.59
CA ILE A 117 -5.96 -25.12 -6.20
C ILE A 117 -6.39 -24.17 -5.09
N VAL A 118 -5.92 -22.93 -5.15
CA VAL A 118 -6.32 -21.87 -4.22
C VAL A 118 -7.21 -20.89 -4.98
N GLU A 119 -8.41 -20.66 -4.46
CA GLU A 119 -9.25 -19.54 -4.90
C GLU A 119 -8.73 -18.25 -4.26
N GLU A 120 -8.24 -17.34 -5.10
CA GLU A 120 -7.75 -16.03 -4.68
C GLU A 120 -8.58 -14.93 -5.31
N GLU A 121 -8.85 -13.87 -4.54
CA GLU A 121 -9.48 -12.66 -5.06
C GLU A 121 -8.54 -11.96 -6.03
N SER A 122 -8.95 -11.84 -7.30
CA SER A 122 -8.11 -11.28 -8.36
C SER A 122 -8.21 -9.76 -8.49
N ASN A 123 -9.23 -9.15 -7.89
CA ASN A 123 -9.43 -7.70 -7.83
C ASN A 123 -9.54 -7.21 -6.38
N PRO A 124 -8.54 -7.45 -5.51
CA PRO A 124 -8.62 -7.04 -4.12
C PRO A 124 -8.71 -5.50 -4.02
N LEU A 125 -9.26 -5.01 -2.92
CA LEU A 125 -9.40 -3.56 -2.69
C LEU A 125 -8.07 -2.96 -2.27
N SER A 126 -7.80 -1.71 -2.65
CA SER A 126 -6.66 -0.95 -2.13
C SER A 126 -6.97 -0.50 -0.70
N ILE A 127 -5.98 -0.61 0.19
CA ILE A 127 -6.07 -0.13 1.57
C ILE A 127 -4.84 0.70 1.92
N PHE A 128 -5.09 1.88 2.48
CA PHE A 128 -4.08 2.77 3.07
C PHE A 128 -4.33 2.89 4.57
N VAL A 129 -3.33 2.63 5.39
CA VAL A 129 -3.43 2.75 6.85
C VAL A 129 -2.72 4.02 7.30
N TYR A 130 -3.49 4.96 7.83
CA TYR A 130 -3.07 6.24 8.37
C TYR A 130 -3.22 6.28 9.90
N ASN A 131 -2.67 7.32 10.54
CA ASN A 131 -3.02 7.67 11.91
C ASN A 131 -4.50 8.06 12.00
N LYS A 132 -5.17 7.73 13.11
CA LYS A 132 -6.59 8.09 13.33
C LYS A 132 -6.85 9.60 13.21
N ALA A 133 -5.88 10.43 13.58
CA ALA A 133 -6.00 11.88 13.55
C ALA A 133 -5.77 12.51 12.16
N THR A 134 -5.42 11.73 11.14
CA THR A 134 -5.20 12.26 9.79
C THR A 134 -6.51 12.81 9.21
N ASP A 135 -6.51 14.09 8.84
CA ASP A 135 -7.64 14.71 8.17
C ASP A 135 -7.61 14.40 6.66
N ILE A 136 -8.51 13.52 6.22
CA ILE A 136 -8.59 13.08 4.82
C ILE A 136 -9.07 14.19 3.88
N MET A 137 -9.72 15.23 4.41
CA MET A 137 -10.24 16.34 3.62
C MET A 137 -9.10 17.23 3.11
N THR A 138 -8.06 17.38 3.92
CA THR A 138 -6.88 18.23 3.62
C THR A 138 -5.65 17.44 3.20
N THR A 139 -5.53 16.19 3.65
CA THR A 139 -4.44 15.29 3.25
C THR A 139 -4.73 14.67 1.88
N ARG A 140 -3.74 14.60 1.00
CA ARG A 140 -3.87 13.89 -0.28
C ARG A 140 -3.49 12.43 -0.11
N ILE A 141 -4.36 11.53 -0.53
CA ILE A 141 -4.11 10.07 -0.44
C ILE A 141 -3.05 9.69 -1.47
N GLY A 142 -2.19 8.72 -1.12
CA GLY A 142 -1.11 8.24 -1.98
C GLY A 142 0.17 9.09 -1.92
N ILE A 143 0.19 10.20 -1.17
CA ILE A 143 1.40 11.00 -0.94
C ILE A 143 2.07 10.57 0.37
N LYS A 144 3.36 10.24 0.33
CA LYS A 144 4.08 9.65 1.48
C LYS A 144 4.46 10.66 2.58
N TYR A 145 4.58 11.96 2.25
CA TYR A 145 4.93 13.04 3.19
C TYR A 145 6.11 12.69 4.13
N ASN A 146 7.22 12.19 3.58
CA ASN A 146 8.37 11.72 4.37
C ASN A 146 9.63 12.51 3.99
N GLU A 147 10.11 13.44 4.81
CA GLU A 147 11.40 14.14 4.59
C GLU A 147 12.62 13.26 4.88
N THR A 148 12.47 12.26 5.74
CA THR A 148 13.58 11.41 6.21
C THR A 148 13.89 10.26 5.26
N TRP A 149 13.14 10.10 4.18
CA TRP A 149 13.23 8.98 3.23
C TRP A 149 14.65 8.74 2.71
N LYS A 150 15.46 9.79 2.47
CA LYS A 150 16.85 9.64 2.01
C LYS A 150 17.74 8.97 3.06
N GLN A 151 17.50 9.27 4.34
CA GLN A 151 18.27 8.71 5.46
C GLN A 151 17.89 7.24 5.65
N GLU A 152 16.59 6.95 5.68
CA GLU A 152 16.10 5.57 5.77
C GLU A 152 16.52 4.75 4.55
N PHE A 153 16.43 5.28 3.33
CA PHE A 153 16.93 4.60 2.14
C PHE A 153 18.39 4.18 2.28
N ARG A 154 19.27 5.05 2.78
CA ARG A 154 20.70 4.70 2.99
C ARG A 154 20.91 3.61 4.05
N ARG A 155 19.99 3.50 5.01
CA ARG A 155 20.00 2.46 6.04
C ARG A 155 19.63 1.10 5.45
N PHE A 156 18.64 1.04 4.57
CA PHE A 156 18.14 -0.19 3.96
C PHE A 156 18.85 -0.60 2.65
N SER A 157 19.40 0.35 1.89
CA SER A 157 19.97 0.09 0.58
C SER A 157 21.41 -0.45 0.65
N ASP A 158 21.71 -1.48 -0.15
CA ASP A 158 23.09 -1.92 -0.41
C ASP A 158 23.79 -1.07 -1.49
N ARG A 159 23.02 -0.24 -2.22
CA ARG A 159 23.48 0.60 -3.33
C ARG A 159 23.68 2.05 -2.96
N ALA A 160 24.24 2.29 -1.77
CA ALA A 160 24.54 3.62 -1.20
C ALA A 160 25.42 4.56 -2.08
N LYS A 161 25.84 4.13 -3.28
CA LYS A 161 26.63 4.91 -4.25
C LYS A 161 25.83 5.53 -5.39
N GLY A 162 24.57 5.12 -5.60
CA GLY A 162 23.67 5.72 -6.61
C GLY A 162 22.69 6.72 -5.98
N PRO A 163 22.18 7.71 -6.73
CA PRO A 163 21.10 8.56 -6.25
C PRO A 163 19.85 7.69 -6.02
N PRO A 164 19.20 7.78 -4.84
CA PRO A 164 17.99 7.03 -4.60
C PRO A 164 16.88 7.51 -5.54
N ALA A 165 16.15 6.58 -6.15
CA ALA A 165 14.99 6.89 -6.96
C ALA A 165 13.77 7.05 -6.05
N LEU A 166 12.98 8.10 -6.27
CA LEU A 166 11.73 8.33 -5.56
C LEU A 166 10.66 7.35 -6.09
N ASP A 167 10.05 6.56 -5.20
CA ASP A 167 8.98 5.60 -5.51
C ASP A 167 7.68 6.11 -4.89
N GLU A 168 7.10 7.12 -5.54
CA GLU A 168 5.79 7.71 -5.20
C GLU A 168 4.66 6.98 -5.92
N PHE A 169 3.49 6.97 -5.27
CA PHE A 169 2.26 6.48 -5.89
C PHE A 169 1.75 7.42 -6.99
N VAL A 170 1.99 8.72 -6.82
CA VAL A 170 1.55 9.78 -7.73
C VAL A 170 2.79 10.50 -8.22
N LYS A 171 3.09 10.39 -9.51
CA LYS A 171 4.37 10.81 -10.09
C LYS A 171 4.34 12.23 -10.70
N SER A 172 3.22 12.94 -10.55
CA SER A 172 3.07 14.30 -11.06
C SER A 172 3.98 15.28 -10.32
N HIS A 173 4.43 16.34 -11.01
CA HIS A 173 5.28 17.37 -10.39
C HIS A 173 4.60 18.03 -9.18
N GLN A 174 3.28 18.23 -9.26
CA GLN A 174 2.49 18.81 -8.18
C GLN A 174 2.50 17.91 -6.94
N ALA A 175 2.28 16.60 -7.11
CA ALA A 175 2.31 15.64 -6.02
C ALA A 175 3.68 15.57 -5.34
N ILE A 176 4.76 15.57 -6.11
CA ILE A 176 6.13 15.55 -5.58
C ILE A 176 6.43 16.83 -4.81
N SER A 177 6.08 18.00 -5.36
CA SER A 177 6.25 19.29 -4.70
C SER A 177 5.45 19.37 -3.39
N GLU A 178 4.23 18.86 -3.40
CA GLU A 178 3.38 18.78 -2.21
C GLU A 178 3.97 17.86 -1.14
N SER A 179 4.45 16.67 -1.53
CA SER A 179 5.11 15.71 -0.63
C SER A 179 6.23 16.37 0.16
N TRP A 180 7.08 17.17 -0.50
CA TRP A 180 8.21 17.85 0.16
C TRP A 180 7.79 19.08 0.98
N SER A 181 6.90 19.91 0.44
CA SER A 181 6.52 21.16 1.10
C SER A 181 5.71 20.97 2.38
N ARG A 182 5.01 19.82 2.52
CA ARG A 182 4.11 19.54 3.65
C ARG A 182 4.54 18.37 4.52
N ALA A 183 5.69 17.75 4.26
CA ALA A 183 6.11 16.55 5.00
C ALA A 183 6.32 16.79 6.51
N GLU A 184 6.61 18.02 6.95
CA GLU A 184 6.66 18.35 8.38
C GLU A 184 5.27 18.55 9.00
N GLU A 185 4.26 18.87 8.21
CA GLU A 185 2.89 19.15 8.67
C GLU A 185 2.09 17.87 8.94
N VAL A 186 2.37 16.81 8.17
CA VAL A 186 1.60 15.56 8.20
C VAL A 186 2.37 14.49 8.96
N PRO A 187 1.93 14.08 10.17
CA PRO A 187 2.71 13.16 10.99
C PRO A 187 2.84 11.77 10.36
N ALA A 188 4.05 11.21 10.43
CA ALA A 188 4.35 9.83 10.03
C ALA A 188 3.42 8.81 10.74
N LEU A 189 3.17 7.67 10.09
CA LEU A 189 2.38 6.58 10.67
C LEU A 189 3.00 6.11 11.99
N SER A 190 2.23 6.15 13.06
CA SER A 190 2.63 5.69 14.39
C SER A 190 2.57 4.16 14.46
N ALA A 191 3.64 3.53 13.98
CA ALA A 191 3.79 2.08 13.99
C ALA A 191 4.92 1.64 14.93
N LEU A 192 4.72 0.52 15.62
CA LEU A 192 5.78 -0.16 16.34
C LEU A 192 6.64 -0.92 15.33
N LEU A 193 7.91 -0.53 15.26
CA LEU A 193 8.91 -1.19 14.41
C LEU A 193 9.47 -2.42 15.14
N PRO A 194 9.69 -3.55 14.44
CA PRO A 194 10.37 -4.68 15.02
C PRO A 194 11.84 -4.34 15.34
N MET A 195 12.46 -5.10 16.25
CA MET A 195 13.87 -4.90 16.62
C MET A 195 14.87 -5.39 15.57
N ALA A 196 14.38 -5.97 14.46
CA ALA A 196 15.23 -6.48 13.40
C ALA A 196 16.10 -5.36 12.79
N ASP A 197 17.42 -5.57 12.81
CA ASP A 197 18.33 -4.70 12.08
C ASP A 197 18.20 -4.90 10.57
N PRO A 198 18.10 -3.83 9.78
CA PRO A 198 17.96 -3.95 8.34
C PRO A 198 19.22 -4.56 7.72
N LEU A 199 19.04 -5.70 7.05
CA LEU A 199 20.05 -6.23 6.14
C LEU A 199 19.96 -5.47 4.82
N LYS A 200 21.06 -4.82 4.43
CA LYS A 200 21.09 -4.00 3.22
C LYS A 200 20.66 -4.77 1.97
N GLY A 201 19.84 -4.12 1.13
CA GLY A 201 19.28 -4.68 -0.10
C GLY A 201 18.14 -5.69 0.11
N LYS A 202 17.75 -5.95 1.37
CA LYS A 202 16.64 -6.83 1.73
C LYS A 202 15.58 -6.06 2.51
N SER A 203 14.32 -6.37 2.23
CA SER A 203 13.22 -5.92 3.06
C SER A 203 13.23 -6.63 4.41
N ILE A 204 12.62 -5.99 5.40
CA ILE A 204 12.29 -6.63 6.66
C ILE A 204 10.90 -7.25 6.51
N ASP A 205 10.84 -8.59 6.57
CA ASP A 205 9.58 -9.32 6.52
C ASP A 205 8.92 -9.41 7.88
N GLU A 206 9.65 -9.18 8.99
CA GLU A 206 9.02 -9.01 10.30
C GLU A 206 8.10 -7.79 10.25
N PRO A 207 6.81 -7.95 10.59
CA PRO A 207 5.83 -6.90 10.36
C PRO A 207 5.98 -5.74 11.35
N ILE A 208 5.79 -4.52 10.86
CA ILE A 208 5.46 -3.40 11.73
C ILE A 208 4.08 -3.62 12.33
N THR A 209 3.82 -3.05 13.51
CA THR A 209 2.54 -3.26 14.20
C THR A 209 1.83 -1.93 14.45
N CYS A 210 0.56 -1.87 14.07
CA CYS A 210 -0.35 -0.78 14.41
C CYS A 210 -1.55 -1.30 15.20
N GLN A 211 -2.02 -0.50 16.14
CA GLN A 211 -3.27 -0.75 16.86
C GLN A 211 -4.43 -0.09 16.09
N ALA A 212 -5.44 -0.86 15.71
CA ALA A 212 -6.56 -0.34 14.92
C ALA A 212 -7.30 0.81 15.61
N ALA A 213 -7.30 0.85 16.96
CA ALA A 213 -7.84 1.95 17.74
C ALA A 213 -7.17 3.31 17.48
N ASN A 214 -5.91 3.30 17.02
CA ASN A 214 -5.10 4.49 16.74
C ASN A 214 -4.95 4.74 15.23
N CYS A 215 -5.63 3.97 14.39
CA CYS A 215 -5.50 4.06 12.94
C CYS A 215 -6.84 4.40 12.27
N MET A 216 -6.72 4.98 11.08
CA MET A 216 -7.79 5.09 10.10
C MET A 216 -7.34 4.32 8.86
N ALA A 217 -8.17 3.39 8.38
CA ALA A 217 -7.95 2.78 7.07
C ALA A 217 -8.76 3.55 6.02
N VAL A 218 -8.16 3.80 4.87
CA VAL A 218 -8.83 4.34 3.68
C VAL A 218 -8.86 3.22 2.65
N VAL A 219 -10.07 2.82 2.24
CA VAL A 219 -10.27 1.68 1.34
C VAL A 219 -10.99 2.12 0.08
N THR A 220 -10.57 1.61 -1.08
CA THR A 220 -11.21 1.88 -2.36
C THR A 220 -11.03 0.71 -3.34
N SER A 221 -11.94 0.59 -4.29
CA SER A 221 -11.77 -0.29 -5.46
C SER A 221 -11.00 0.37 -6.59
N ASP A 222 -10.76 1.68 -6.52
CA ASP A 222 -9.99 2.39 -7.52
C ASP A 222 -8.50 2.04 -7.37
N VAL A 223 -7.86 1.76 -8.50
CA VAL A 223 -6.43 1.40 -8.57
C VAL A 223 -5.61 2.50 -9.25
N ASN A 224 -6.26 3.58 -9.69
CA ASN A 224 -5.59 4.75 -10.25
C ASN A 224 -5.31 5.78 -9.15
N TYR A 225 -4.08 5.78 -8.64
CA TYR A 225 -3.67 6.71 -7.59
C TYR A 225 -3.75 8.19 -8.00
N ASP A 226 -3.61 8.51 -9.29
CA ASP A 226 -3.78 9.88 -9.77
C ASP A 226 -5.23 10.35 -9.60
N ASP A 227 -6.21 9.48 -9.83
CA ASP A 227 -7.63 9.83 -9.66
C ASP A 227 -8.00 10.04 -8.19
N ILE A 228 -7.46 9.20 -7.30
CA ILE A 228 -7.62 9.36 -5.85
C ILE A 228 -6.95 10.65 -5.37
N TYR A 229 -5.72 10.94 -5.83
CA TYR A 229 -4.99 12.17 -5.49
C TYR A 229 -5.74 13.42 -5.92
N ASN A 230 -6.19 13.43 -7.18
CA ASN A 230 -6.92 14.56 -7.75
C ASN A 230 -8.37 14.66 -7.25
N ARG A 231 -8.88 13.61 -6.59
CA ARG A 231 -10.29 13.52 -6.14
C ARG A 231 -11.23 13.66 -7.32
N THR A 232 -10.92 12.91 -8.37
CA THR A 232 -11.67 12.91 -9.64
C THR A 232 -13.15 12.63 -9.38
N ASN A 233 -14.02 13.25 -10.17
CA ASN A 233 -15.46 13.12 -10.01
C ASN A 233 -15.91 11.66 -10.02
N GLY A 234 -16.62 11.24 -8.97
CA GLY A 234 -17.17 9.90 -8.85
C GLY A 234 -16.21 8.84 -8.30
N VAL A 235 -14.95 9.17 -8.02
CA VAL A 235 -14.06 8.29 -7.24
C VAL A 235 -14.65 8.16 -5.83
N ILE A 236 -14.74 6.94 -5.32
CA ILE A 236 -15.30 6.66 -4.00
C ILE A 236 -14.19 6.11 -3.10
N ILE A 237 -14.11 6.63 -1.88
CA ILE A 237 -13.26 6.10 -0.81
C ILE A 237 -14.10 5.88 0.45
N PHE A 238 -13.66 4.94 1.27
CA PHE A 238 -14.25 4.67 2.57
C PHE A 238 -13.17 4.88 3.64
N THR A 239 -13.45 5.71 4.64
CA THR A 239 -12.61 5.77 5.84
C THR A 239 -13.20 4.84 6.90
N ILE A 240 -12.34 4.09 7.57
CA ILE A 240 -12.72 3.08 8.56
C ILE A 240 -11.90 3.33 9.81
N SER A 241 -12.59 3.50 10.93
CA SER A 241 -11.99 3.60 12.26
C SER A 241 -12.84 2.85 13.28
N VAL A 242 -12.41 2.83 14.53
CA VAL A 242 -13.25 2.30 15.64
C VAL A 242 -14.55 3.07 15.85
N ASP A 243 -14.66 4.28 15.30
CA ASP A 243 -15.86 5.12 15.42
C ASP A 243 -16.89 4.82 14.31
N GLY A 244 -16.50 4.02 13.32
CA GLY A 244 -17.37 3.57 12.22
C GLY A 244 -16.75 3.76 10.84
N VAL A 245 -17.63 3.74 9.84
CA VAL A 245 -17.32 3.92 8.42
C VAL A 245 -17.88 5.24 7.93
N GLU A 246 -17.11 5.96 7.11
CA GLU A 246 -17.59 7.13 6.38
C GLU A 246 -17.27 6.96 4.88
N GLU A 247 -18.25 7.26 4.03
CA GLU A 247 -18.10 7.22 2.56
C GLU A 247 -17.86 8.63 2.05
N TYR A 248 -16.90 8.78 1.14
CA TYR A 248 -16.61 10.04 0.46
C TYR A 248 -16.59 9.83 -1.04
N VAL A 249 -17.11 10.83 -1.75
CA VAL A 249 -17.09 10.88 -3.21
C VAL A 249 -16.27 12.08 -3.65
N GLY A 250 -15.40 11.89 -4.64
CA GLY A 250 -14.67 12.96 -5.27
C GLY A 250 -15.65 13.84 -6.06
N THR A 251 -15.66 15.14 -5.79
CA THR A 251 -16.45 16.14 -6.52
C THR A 251 -15.62 17.41 -6.68
N LYS A 252 -15.37 17.82 -7.92
CA LYS A 252 -14.65 19.06 -8.29
C LYS A 252 -13.30 19.23 -7.55
N GLY A 253 -12.56 18.13 -7.38
CA GLY A 253 -11.25 18.14 -6.75
C GLY A 253 -11.27 18.19 -5.22
N GLN A 254 -12.43 17.93 -4.59
CA GLN A 254 -12.63 17.82 -3.16
C GLN A 254 -13.30 16.49 -2.80
N TRP A 255 -13.14 16.06 -1.55
CA TRP A 255 -13.92 14.96 -1.01
C TRP A 255 -15.22 15.51 -0.45
N GLU A 256 -16.34 14.88 -0.80
CA GLU A 256 -17.66 15.18 -0.24
C GLU A 256 -18.12 13.96 0.55
N ARG A 257 -18.27 14.16 1.87
CA ARG A 257 -18.80 13.14 2.77
C ARG A 257 -20.25 12.84 2.40
N GLN A 258 -20.57 11.56 2.22
CA GLN A 258 -21.94 11.10 2.01
C GLN A 258 -22.67 10.94 3.35
N GLU A 259 -24.00 11.07 3.32
CA GLU A 259 -24.82 10.77 4.49
C GLU A 259 -24.60 9.31 4.93
N LYS A 260 -24.67 9.06 6.24
CA LYS A 260 -24.49 7.71 6.80
C LYS A 260 -25.49 6.77 6.13
N PHE A 261 -24.97 5.69 5.55
CA PHE A 261 -25.80 4.59 5.09
C PHE A 261 -26.08 3.65 6.27
N ASP A 262 -27.35 3.25 6.42
CA ASP A 262 -27.71 2.18 7.34
C ASP A 262 -27.18 0.86 6.76
N ILE A 263 -26.39 0.13 7.55
CA ILE A 263 -25.96 -1.21 7.20
C ILE A 263 -27.18 -2.11 7.40
N VAL A 264 -27.91 -2.39 6.31
CA VAL A 264 -28.93 -3.44 6.31
C VAL A 264 -28.20 -4.76 6.40
N GLN A 265 -28.11 -5.32 7.62
CA GLN A 265 -27.76 -6.73 7.77
C GLN A 265 -28.93 -7.55 7.24
N GLU A 266 -28.76 -8.15 6.06
CA GLU A 266 -29.63 -9.27 5.67
C GLU A 266 -29.36 -10.42 6.65
N SER A 267 -30.40 -10.80 7.38
CA SER A 267 -30.39 -11.98 8.23
C SER A 267 -30.51 -13.20 7.32
N GLU A 268 -29.45 -14.01 7.25
CA GLU A 268 -29.55 -15.40 6.78
C GLU A 268 -30.22 -16.28 7.84
#